data_AF-A0A8I0BB56-F1
#
_entry.id   AF-A0A8I0BB56-F1
#
_cell.length_a   1.000
_cell.length_b   1.000
_cell.length_c   1.000
_cell.angle_alpha   90.00
_cell.angle_beta   90.00
_cell.angle_gamma   90.00
#
_symmetry.space_group_name_H-M   'P 1'
#
loop_
_entity.id
_entity.type
_entity.pdbx_description
1 polymer ?
#
loop_
_entity_poly.entity_id
_entity_poly.type
_entity_poly.pdbx_seq_one_letter_code
_entity_poly.pdbx_strand_id
1 'polypeptide(L)'
;MYHTLFPDFFSFDDGRSQEQALRLNEALQQVELALLDTHAERRAVLRRLAALGVTNAWQLLQLQHEEVAEWPGVGPAFLSVLDEMREEVHRAPEQLVDTWRREWATLTFPDDMEEETHIALSDADSAEEVPEKKSTDTEHECLSAEACEVERTLAALLHTLLHRRPVGAGVLRRYFLEGLPVSTIVRVEGLASRAAVHRVVDRQCLRPLLSGEALHGLQLSAAFLAKLEQLRGRLMFCPSTVLERLHTMLPERFLRFLHLTLLCRTTAETQWGGDLIVPRHAVLRARRLLRHTMQQLQWQPDFVKGTHLAAQLHSSDASWLQPLLHRHPWVERNAEGYRLRSEQLQYDVCRTARILCDAAGVPCSLQEVRFAYECRYLERPKRLSLSGVQARFPQISTEDDRLWQWKNTSDAP
;
A
#
# COMPACT_ATOMS: atom_id res chain seq x y z
N MET A 1 -55.10 5.52 30.95
CA MET A 1 -53.84 4.89 30.54
C MET A 1 -53.27 5.73 29.42
N TYR A 2 -52.13 6.38 29.66
CA TYR A 2 -51.51 7.26 28.67
C TYR A 2 -50.79 6.39 27.63
N HIS A 3 -51.16 6.56 26.36
CA HIS A 3 -50.39 6.09 25.23
C HIS A 3 -49.09 6.89 25.15
N THR A 4 -47.94 6.26 25.36
CA THR A 4 -46.65 6.80 24.93
C THR A 4 -46.62 6.80 23.40
N LEU A 5 -46.30 7.94 22.79
CA LEU A 5 -46.28 8.17 21.34
C LEU A 5 -45.12 7.46 20.61
N PHE A 6 -44.42 6.57 21.31
CA PHE A 6 -43.33 5.78 20.78
C PHE A 6 -43.56 4.34 21.24
N PRO A 7 -43.67 3.37 20.32
CA PRO A 7 -43.78 1.99 20.74
C PRO A 7 -42.43 1.57 21.36
N ASP A 8 -42.49 1.23 22.65
CA ASP A 8 -41.37 0.82 23.51
C ASP A 8 -40.79 -0.54 23.07
N PHE A 9 -40.21 -0.63 21.87
CA PHE A 9 -39.58 -1.88 21.38
C PHE A 9 -38.13 -2.08 21.84
N PHE A 10 -37.51 -1.01 22.35
CA PHE A 10 -36.27 -1.05 23.11
C PHE A 10 -36.47 -0.14 24.32
N SER A 11 -37.06 -0.67 25.39
CA SER A 11 -36.98 0.00 26.69
C SER A 11 -35.51 0.28 26.99
N PHE A 12 -35.22 1.47 27.49
CA PHE A 12 -33.89 1.99 27.83
C PHE A 12 -33.25 1.23 29.02
N ASP A 13 -33.43 -0.08 29.12
CA ASP A 13 -33.15 -0.85 30.33
C ASP A 13 -31.65 -1.12 30.56
N ASP A 14 -30.78 -0.88 29.56
CA ASP A 14 -29.33 -1.14 29.65
C ASP A 14 -28.46 0.12 29.51
N GLY A 15 -28.92 1.29 29.93
CA GLY A 15 -28.08 2.50 29.98
C GLY A 15 -27.61 3.04 28.62
N ARG A 16 -28.26 2.63 27.53
CA ARG A 16 -27.98 3.09 26.15
C ARG A 16 -28.48 4.52 25.92
N SER A 17 -27.73 5.30 25.14
CA SER A 17 -28.20 6.61 24.70
C SER A 17 -29.28 6.48 23.62
N GLN A 18 -30.13 7.50 23.48
CA GLN A 18 -31.16 7.55 22.43
C GLN A 18 -30.56 7.44 21.01
N GLU A 19 -29.38 8.02 20.80
CA GLU A 19 -28.66 7.94 19.52
C GLU A 19 -28.19 6.52 19.21
N GLN A 20 -27.71 5.78 20.21
CA GLN A 20 -27.29 4.39 20.06
C GLN A 20 -28.47 3.48 19.67
N ALA A 21 -29.63 3.68 20.29
CA ALA A 21 -30.84 2.92 19.98
C ALA A 21 -31.35 3.18 18.55
N LEU A 22 -31.31 4.44 18.09
CA LEU A 22 -31.69 4.79 16.72
C LEU A 22 -30.77 4.13 15.68
N ARG A 23 -29.44 4.20 15.88
CA ARG A 23 -28.46 3.55 14.99
C ARG A 23 -28.63 2.03 14.94
N LEU A 24 -28.91 1.41 16.09
CA LEU A 24 -29.16 -0.03 16.13
C LEU A 24 -30.42 -0.41 15.34
N ASN A 25 -31.50 0.38 15.45
CA ASN A 25 -32.72 0.15 14.69
C ASN A 25 -32.50 0.32 13.18
N GLU A 26 -31.75 1.35 12.76
CA GLU A 26 -31.35 1.54 11.37
C GLU A 26 -30.53 0.36 10.84
N ALA A 27 -29.59 -0.17 11.65
CA ALA A 27 -28.83 -1.35 11.28
C ALA A 27 -29.71 -2.60 11.14
N LEU A 28 -30.64 -2.83 12.08
CA LEU A 28 -31.58 -3.98 12.04
C LEU A 28 -32.54 -3.93 10.83
N GLN A 29 -32.78 -2.76 10.25
CA GLN A 29 -33.55 -2.63 9.00
C GLN A 29 -32.78 -3.17 7.79
N GLN A 30 -31.45 -3.21 7.84
CA GLN A 30 -30.60 -3.75 6.78
C GLN A 30 -30.32 -5.26 6.94
N VAL A 31 -30.51 -5.80 8.14
CA VAL A 31 -30.33 -7.25 8.41
C VAL A 31 -31.47 -8.04 7.79
N GLU A 32 -31.19 -8.75 6.69
CA GLU A 32 -32.13 -9.67 6.07
C GLU A 32 -32.46 -10.87 7.00
N LEU A 33 -33.72 -11.28 7.01
CA LEU A 33 -34.17 -12.40 7.84
C LEU A 33 -33.56 -13.76 7.45
N ALA A 34 -32.95 -13.86 6.26
CA ALA A 34 -32.23 -15.04 5.81
C ALA A 34 -31.10 -15.44 6.78
N LEU A 35 -30.57 -14.50 7.56
CA LEU A 35 -29.57 -14.76 8.59
C LEU A 35 -30.07 -15.72 9.70
N LEU A 36 -31.39 -15.74 9.95
CA LEU A 36 -32.02 -16.59 10.97
C LEU A 36 -32.40 -18.00 10.45
N ASP A 37 -32.09 -18.32 9.18
CA ASP A 37 -32.40 -19.61 8.56
C ASP A 37 -31.48 -20.73 9.07
N THR A 38 -31.76 -21.24 10.27
CA THR A 38 -30.96 -22.31 10.89
C THR A 38 -31.52 -23.72 10.65
N HIS A 39 -32.84 -23.87 10.54
CA HIS A 39 -33.50 -25.17 10.39
C HIS A 39 -34.84 -25.09 9.62
N ALA A 40 -35.38 -26.25 9.25
CA ALA A 40 -36.50 -26.34 8.30
C ALA A 40 -37.79 -25.62 8.75
N GLU A 41 -38.07 -25.61 10.06
CA GLU A 41 -39.25 -24.95 10.64
C GLU A 41 -39.13 -23.43 10.53
N ARG A 42 -38.00 -22.84 10.98
CA ARG A 42 -37.68 -21.43 10.73
C ARG A 42 -37.74 -21.09 9.25
N ARG A 43 -37.19 -21.93 8.38
CA ARG A 43 -37.24 -21.72 6.92
C ARG A 43 -38.65 -21.68 6.34
N ALA A 44 -39.59 -22.39 6.93
CA ALA A 44 -41.00 -22.33 6.54
C ALA A 44 -41.66 -21.03 7.04
N VAL A 45 -41.37 -20.61 8.27
CA VAL A 45 -41.83 -19.35 8.85
C VAL A 45 -41.27 -18.15 8.06
N LEU A 46 -39.98 -18.12 7.79
CA LEU A 46 -39.30 -17.07 7.02
C LEU A 46 -39.88 -16.91 5.61
N ARG A 47 -40.17 -18.02 4.91
CA ARG A 47 -40.82 -17.96 3.59
C ARG A 47 -42.21 -17.33 3.64
N ARG A 48 -42.97 -17.61 4.71
CA ARG A 48 -44.30 -17.03 4.91
C ARG A 48 -44.21 -15.55 5.29
N LEU A 49 -43.28 -15.17 6.17
CA LEU A 49 -42.98 -13.79 6.53
C LEU A 49 -42.60 -12.96 5.30
N ALA A 50 -41.72 -13.48 4.45
CA ALA A 50 -41.35 -12.85 3.18
C ALA A 50 -42.54 -12.67 2.24
N ALA A 51 -43.45 -13.65 2.15
CA ALA A 51 -44.68 -13.56 1.35
C ALA A 51 -45.66 -12.49 1.88
N LEU A 52 -45.53 -12.10 3.15
CA LEU A 52 -46.32 -11.05 3.80
C LEU A 52 -45.59 -9.70 3.87
N GLY A 53 -44.42 -9.59 3.21
CA GLY A 53 -43.66 -8.34 3.13
C GLY A 53 -42.73 -8.07 4.30
N VAL A 54 -42.56 -9.02 5.23
CA VAL A 54 -41.61 -8.93 6.35
C VAL A 54 -40.27 -9.49 5.86
N THR A 55 -39.27 -8.62 5.75
CA THR A 55 -38.00 -8.92 5.05
C THR A 55 -36.75 -8.70 5.89
N ASN A 56 -36.84 -7.91 6.97
CA ASN A 56 -35.70 -7.59 7.84
C ASN A 56 -35.98 -7.84 9.33
N ALA A 57 -34.90 -7.86 10.12
CA ALA A 57 -34.94 -8.12 11.56
C ALA A 57 -35.75 -7.05 12.31
N TRP A 58 -35.69 -5.79 11.89
CA TRP A 58 -36.51 -4.73 12.49
C TRP A 58 -38.01 -4.98 12.34
N GLN A 59 -38.49 -5.30 11.13
CA GLN A 59 -39.90 -5.60 10.87
C GLN A 59 -40.39 -6.82 11.66
N LEU A 60 -39.53 -7.83 11.85
CA LEU A 60 -39.83 -8.99 12.69
C LEU A 60 -40.12 -8.59 14.14
N LEU A 61 -39.35 -7.65 14.70
CA LEU A 61 -39.56 -7.18 16.07
C LEU A 61 -40.89 -6.42 16.24
N GLN A 62 -41.32 -5.70 15.18
CA GLN A 62 -42.56 -4.92 15.17
C GLN A 62 -43.84 -5.77 15.15
N LEU A 63 -43.75 -7.05 14.79
CA LEU A 63 -44.91 -7.94 14.74
C LEU A 63 -45.44 -8.23 16.14
N GLN A 64 -46.72 -7.99 16.39
CA GLN A 64 -47.36 -8.40 17.64
C GLN A 64 -47.85 -9.85 17.56
N HIS A 65 -47.66 -10.60 18.64
CA HIS A 65 -48.08 -12.01 18.71
C HIS A 65 -49.58 -12.17 18.41
N GLU A 66 -50.40 -11.31 19.00
CA GLU A 66 -51.86 -11.33 18.83
C GLU A 66 -52.28 -11.06 17.39
N GLU A 67 -51.66 -10.08 16.72
CA GLU A 67 -51.94 -9.72 15.33
C GLU A 67 -51.57 -10.85 14.36
N VAL A 68 -50.44 -11.52 14.61
CA VAL A 68 -49.97 -12.62 13.75
C VAL A 68 -50.80 -13.88 13.96
N ALA A 69 -51.36 -14.10 15.16
CA ALA A 69 -52.24 -15.23 15.45
C ALA A 69 -53.54 -15.20 14.63
N GLU A 70 -53.99 -14.01 14.22
CA GLU A 70 -55.19 -13.85 13.38
C GLU A 70 -54.93 -14.10 11.89
N TRP A 71 -53.67 -14.28 11.47
CA TRP A 71 -53.34 -14.48 10.06
C TRP A 71 -53.83 -15.84 9.54
N PRO A 72 -54.32 -15.89 8.28
CA PRO A 72 -54.88 -17.11 7.71
C PRO A 72 -53.81 -18.20 7.61
N GLY A 73 -54.10 -19.34 8.25
CA GLY A 73 -53.25 -20.53 8.25
C GLY A 73 -52.06 -20.47 9.21
N VAL A 74 -51.99 -19.48 10.10
CA VAL A 74 -51.05 -19.45 11.22
C VAL A 74 -51.59 -20.32 12.35
N GLY A 75 -50.73 -21.19 12.89
CA GLY A 75 -51.05 -22.06 14.03
C GLY A 75 -50.04 -21.90 15.17
N PRO A 76 -50.26 -22.58 16.31
CA PRO A 76 -49.42 -22.42 17.49
C PRO A 76 -47.94 -22.77 17.25
N ALA A 77 -47.65 -23.72 16.36
CA ALA A 77 -46.28 -24.06 15.97
C ALA A 77 -45.57 -22.92 15.22
N PHE A 78 -46.29 -22.17 14.37
CA PHE A 78 -45.74 -21.01 13.68
C PHE A 78 -45.41 -19.89 14.67
N LEU A 79 -46.34 -19.60 15.59
CA LEU A 79 -46.18 -18.56 16.60
C LEU A 79 -45.01 -18.87 17.54
N SER A 80 -44.87 -20.12 17.99
CA SER A 80 -43.74 -20.53 18.82
C SER A 80 -42.39 -20.28 18.16
N VAL A 81 -42.25 -20.60 16.87
CA VAL A 81 -40.99 -20.39 16.14
C VAL A 81 -40.77 -18.90 15.85
N LEU A 82 -41.84 -18.14 15.60
CA LEU A 82 -41.79 -16.68 15.45
C LEU A 82 -41.28 -16.01 16.73
N ASP A 83 -41.84 -16.36 17.88
CA ASP A 83 -41.47 -15.79 19.17
C ASP A 83 -40.03 -16.18 19.55
N GLU A 84 -39.61 -17.42 19.27
CA GLU A 84 -38.22 -17.85 19.45
C GLU A 84 -37.25 -16.97 18.64
N MET A 85 -37.55 -16.72 17.36
CA MET A 85 -36.74 -15.83 16.52
C MET A 85 -36.74 -14.39 17.04
N ARG A 86 -37.88 -13.87 17.50
CA ARG A 86 -37.97 -12.52 18.08
C ARG A 86 -37.17 -12.40 19.37
N GLU A 87 -37.24 -13.39 20.26
CA GLU A 87 -36.45 -13.44 21.48
C GLU A 87 -34.95 -13.50 21.19
N GLU A 88 -34.52 -14.25 20.16
CA GLU A 88 -33.12 -14.31 19.72
C GLU A 88 -32.61 -12.93 19.29
N VAL A 89 -33.37 -12.21 18.47
CA VAL A 89 -33.02 -10.86 18.03
C VAL A 89 -33.03 -9.87 19.20
N HIS A 90 -34.02 -9.96 20.10
CA HIS A 90 -34.09 -9.10 21.29
C HIS A 90 -32.93 -9.32 22.27
N ARG A 91 -32.48 -10.57 22.43
CA ARG A 91 -31.42 -10.92 23.39
C ARG A 91 -30.06 -10.37 23.00
N ALA A 92 -29.73 -10.34 21.71
CA ALA A 92 -28.41 -9.95 21.24
C ALA A 92 -28.45 -9.23 19.86
N PRO A 93 -29.10 -8.06 19.75
CA PRO A 93 -29.27 -7.36 18.48
C PRO A 93 -27.94 -6.89 17.89
N GLU A 94 -27.01 -6.45 18.72
CA GLU A 94 -25.66 -6.04 18.31
C GLU A 94 -24.86 -7.22 17.73
N GLN A 95 -24.96 -8.40 18.33
CA GLN A 95 -24.30 -9.61 17.81
C GLN A 95 -24.88 -10.04 16.45
N LEU A 96 -26.19 -9.87 16.27
CA LEU A 96 -26.85 -10.14 15.00
C LEU A 96 -26.37 -9.19 13.91
N VAL A 97 -26.33 -7.89 14.21
CA VAL A 97 -25.81 -6.86 13.30
C VAL A 97 -24.34 -7.13 12.97
N ASP A 98 -23.52 -7.45 13.95
CA ASP A 98 -22.11 -7.82 13.77
C ASP A 98 -21.94 -9.04 12.87
N THR A 99 -22.76 -10.07 13.08
CA THR A 99 -22.72 -11.30 12.27
C THR A 99 -23.12 -10.99 10.83
N TRP A 100 -24.21 -10.25 10.63
CA TRP A 100 -24.62 -9.78 9.31
C TRP A 100 -23.52 -8.94 8.64
N ARG A 101 -22.91 -7.99 9.35
CA ARG A 101 -21.82 -7.16 8.83
C ARG A 101 -20.61 -7.98 8.42
N ARG A 102 -20.17 -8.92 9.25
CA ARG A 102 -18.99 -9.73 8.97
C ARG A 102 -19.22 -10.69 7.81
N GLU A 103 -20.41 -11.25 7.68
CA GLU A 103 -20.65 -12.40 6.80
C GLU A 103 -21.47 -12.08 5.54
N TRP A 104 -22.37 -11.09 5.58
CA TRP A 104 -23.39 -10.88 4.54
C TRP A 104 -23.43 -9.46 3.96
N ALA A 105 -23.16 -8.42 4.77
CA ALA A 105 -23.35 -7.03 4.36
C ALA A 105 -22.52 -6.65 3.14
N THR A 106 -23.07 -5.82 2.26
CA THR A 106 -22.26 -5.24 1.19
C THR A 106 -21.44 -4.10 1.79
N LEU A 107 -20.11 -4.21 1.80
CA LEU A 107 -19.21 -3.26 2.43
C LEU A 107 -18.26 -2.63 1.42
N THR A 108 -18.08 -1.33 1.55
CA THR A 108 -17.18 -0.48 0.77
C THR A 108 -16.02 -0.04 1.67
N PHE A 109 -14.81 -0.49 1.37
CA PHE A 109 -13.62 -0.20 2.17
C PHE A 109 -12.85 1.02 1.62
N PRO A 110 -12.33 1.91 2.49
CA PRO A 110 -12.43 1.93 3.95
C PRO A 110 -13.71 2.58 4.51
N ASP A 111 -14.49 3.24 3.66
CA ASP A 111 -15.59 4.15 4.03
C ASP A 111 -16.54 3.56 5.10
N ASP A 112 -17.02 2.33 4.92
CA ASP A 112 -17.98 1.69 5.83
C ASP A 112 -17.34 1.19 7.16
N MET A 113 -16.01 1.11 7.24
CA MET A 113 -15.28 0.71 8.46
C MET A 113 -14.96 1.91 9.36
N GLU A 114 -14.80 3.11 8.79
CA GLU A 114 -14.53 4.33 9.55
C GLU A 114 -15.75 4.76 10.37
N GLU A 115 -16.96 4.52 9.86
CA GLU A 115 -18.21 4.72 10.61
C GLU A 115 -18.27 3.89 11.91
N GLU A 116 -17.58 2.75 11.99
CA GLU A 116 -17.54 1.90 13.19
C GLU A 116 -16.63 2.46 14.30
N THR A 117 -15.56 3.19 13.95
CA THR A 117 -14.72 3.85 14.97
C THR A 117 -15.45 4.96 15.72
N HIS A 118 -16.55 5.47 15.16
CA HIS A 118 -17.48 6.39 15.83
C HIS A 118 -18.61 5.69 16.59
N ILE A 119 -18.69 4.36 16.51
CA ILE A 119 -19.62 3.51 17.28
C ILE A 119 -18.91 2.92 18.50
N ALA A 120 -17.59 2.68 18.43
CA ALA A 120 -16.77 2.43 19.60
C ALA A 120 -16.61 3.70 20.44
N LEU A 121 -16.82 3.57 21.75
CA LEU A 121 -16.77 4.62 22.78
C LEU A 121 -15.71 5.69 22.49
N SER A 122 -16.17 6.95 22.45
CA SER A 122 -15.31 8.11 22.39
C SER A 122 -14.31 8.11 23.55
N ASP A 123 -13.04 7.97 23.23
CA ASP A 123 -11.95 8.56 24.00
C ASP A 123 -11.04 9.27 23.00
N ALA A 124 -11.42 10.51 22.65
CA ALA A 124 -10.66 11.38 21.78
C ALA A 124 -10.26 12.66 22.55
N ASP A 125 -9.46 12.48 23.60
CA ASP A 125 -8.58 13.52 24.11
C ASP A 125 -7.15 13.06 23.82
N SER A 126 -6.47 13.72 22.87
CA SER A 126 -5.02 13.95 22.82
C SER A 126 -4.66 14.54 21.44
N ALA A 127 -4.86 15.85 21.29
CA ALA A 127 -4.17 16.61 20.26
C ALA A 127 -2.73 16.87 20.74
N GLU A 128 -1.77 16.04 20.32
CA GLU A 128 -0.36 16.37 20.45
C GLU A 128 0.11 17.14 19.22
N GLU A 129 0.64 18.34 19.48
CA GLU A 129 1.26 19.22 18.51
C GLU A 129 2.52 18.58 17.91
N VAL A 130 2.57 18.49 16.58
CA VAL A 130 3.73 18.00 15.84
C VAL A 130 4.73 19.13 15.63
N PRO A 131 6.01 19.00 16.06
CA PRO A 131 7.04 19.98 15.77
C PRO A 131 7.59 19.77 14.36
N GLU A 132 7.62 20.83 13.57
CA GLU A 132 8.24 20.88 12.25
C GLU A 132 9.76 20.66 12.33
N LYS A 133 10.32 19.71 11.55
CA LYS A 133 11.70 19.80 11.04
C LYS A 133 12.08 18.81 9.92
N LYS A 134 12.69 19.41 8.88
CA LYS A 134 13.63 18.92 7.84
C LYS A 134 13.09 18.03 6.70
N SER A 135 13.03 18.67 5.54
CA SER A 135 12.32 18.35 4.30
C SER A 135 12.83 17.17 3.44
N THR A 136 13.57 16.20 3.99
CA THR A 136 13.92 14.97 3.23
C THR A 136 13.53 13.70 3.96
N ASP A 137 13.64 13.68 5.30
CA ASP A 137 13.06 12.63 6.12
C ASP A 137 11.53 12.66 6.06
N THR A 138 10.92 13.85 5.87
CA THR A 138 9.47 14.02 5.77
C THR A 138 8.82 13.26 4.61
N GLU A 139 9.44 13.21 3.43
CA GLU A 139 8.83 12.51 2.28
C GLU A 139 8.90 10.99 2.47
N HIS A 140 10.03 10.48 2.95
CA HIS A 140 10.19 9.06 3.26
C HIS A 140 9.24 8.61 4.37
N GLU A 141 9.11 9.40 5.44
CA GLU A 141 8.20 9.13 6.54
C GLU A 141 6.74 9.23 6.13
N CYS A 142 6.38 10.24 5.33
CA CYS A 142 5.05 10.39 4.75
C CYS A 142 4.68 9.19 3.87
N LEU A 143 5.59 8.76 2.98
CA LEU A 143 5.38 7.58 2.13
C LEU A 143 5.24 6.29 2.95
N SER A 144 6.06 6.14 3.99
CA SER A 144 5.99 4.97 4.87
C SER A 144 4.66 4.94 5.63
N ALA A 145 4.22 6.09 6.15
CA ALA A 145 2.94 6.22 6.85
C ALA A 145 1.75 5.91 5.93
N GLU A 146 1.76 6.44 4.70
CA GLU A 146 0.74 6.12 3.68
C GLU A 146 0.73 4.62 3.34
N ALA A 147 1.89 3.99 3.21
CA ALA A 147 1.98 2.55 2.95
C ALA A 147 1.41 1.73 4.12
N CYS A 148 1.71 2.10 5.37
CA CYS A 148 1.15 1.46 6.56
C CYS A 148 -0.37 1.65 6.68
N GLU A 149 -0.90 2.81 6.31
CA GLU A 149 -2.34 3.06 6.28
C GLU A 149 -3.03 2.15 5.25
N VAL A 150 -2.52 2.12 4.01
CA VAL A 150 -3.03 1.25 2.96
C VAL A 150 -2.91 -0.23 3.36
N GLU A 151 -1.81 -0.63 4.00
CA GLU A 151 -1.63 -1.99 4.50
C GLU A 151 -2.72 -2.37 5.51
N ARG A 152 -3.01 -1.50 6.48
CA ARG A 152 -4.04 -1.73 7.50
C ARG A 152 -5.42 -1.93 6.84
N THR A 153 -5.79 -1.08 5.90
CA THR A 153 -7.06 -1.22 5.17
C THR A 153 -7.12 -2.51 4.37
N LEU A 154 -6.04 -2.86 3.65
CA LEU A 154 -5.98 -4.11 2.88
C LEU A 154 -6.01 -5.35 3.77
N ALA A 155 -5.36 -5.31 4.93
CA ALA A 155 -5.38 -6.39 5.91
C ALA A 155 -6.78 -6.58 6.49
N ALA A 156 -7.46 -5.50 6.89
CA ALA A 156 -8.85 -5.54 7.36
C ALA A 156 -9.77 -6.15 6.30
N LEU A 157 -9.67 -5.69 5.05
CA LEU A 157 -10.43 -6.26 3.93
C LEU A 157 -10.14 -7.75 3.75
N LEU A 158 -8.87 -8.17 3.81
CA LEU A 158 -8.51 -9.57 3.69
C LEU A 158 -9.10 -10.39 4.83
N HIS A 159 -9.07 -9.92 6.07
CA HIS A 159 -9.67 -10.62 7.20
C HIS A 159 -11.17 -10.84 6.98
N THR A 160 -11.92 -9.81 6.59
CA THR A 160 -13.35 -9.95 6.28
C THR A 160 -13.58 -10.90 5.11
N LEU A 161 -12.78 -10.80 4.05
CA LEU A 161 -12.87 -11.68 2.89
C LEU A 161 -12.61 -13.15 3.27
N LEU A 162 -11.65 -13.42 4.15
CA LEU A 162 -11.31 -14.77 4.59
C LEU A 162 -12.45 -15.44 5.36
N HIS A 163 -13.23 -14.66 6.12
CA HIS A 163 -14.43 -15.16 6.79
C HIS A 163 -15.56 -15.49 5.80
N ARG A 164 -15.80 -14.61 4.82
CA ARG A 164 -16.88 -14.78 3.85
C ARG A 164 -16.61 -15.82 2.77
N ARG A 165 -15.33 -16.10 2.49
CA ARG A 165 -14.90 -16.96 1.38
C ARG A 165 -14.20 -18.21 1.88
N PRO A 166 -14.90 -19.32 2.14
CA PRO A 166 -14.25 -20.56 2.57
C PRO A 166 -13.34 -21.15 1.48
N VAL A 167 -13.73 -21.02 0.20
CA VAL A 167 -12.97 -21.60 -0.92
C VAL A 167 -11.77 -20.73 -1.29
N GLY A 168 -10.56 -21.18 -0.93
CA GLY A 168 -9.31 -20.47 -1.22
C GLY A 168 -8.88 -19.46 -0.16
N ALA A 169 -9.64 -19.30 0.94
CA ALA A 169 -9.21 -18.50 2.09
C ALA A 169 -7.86 -18.97 2.64
N GLY A 170 -7.67 -20.30 2.76
CA GLY A 170 -6.41 -20.88 3.23
C GLY A 170 -5.21 -20.46 2.39
N VAL A 171 -5.38 -20.30 1.07
CA VAL A 171 -4.35 -19.79 0.15
C VAL A 171 -4.10 -18.31 0.37
N LEU A 172 -5.15 -17.48 0.46
CA LEU A 172 -5.04 -16.03 0.62
C LEU A 172 -4.39 -15.66 1.96
N ARG A 173 -4.84 -16.28 3.05
CA ARG A 173 -4.28 -16.10 4.40
C ARG A 173 -2.79 -16.42 4.41
N ARG A 174 -2.42 -17.60 3.93
CA ARG A 174 -1.03 -18.05 3.90
C ARG A 174 -0.14 -17.21 3.00
N TYR A 175 -0.69 -16.72 1.90
CA TYR A 175 0.06 -15.92 0.93
C TYR A 175 0.30 -14.49 1.41
N PHE A 176 -0.74 -13.80 1.88
CA PHE A 176 -0.67 -12.37 2.22
C PHE A 176 -0.30 -12.11 3.69
N LEU A 177 -0.93 -12.83 4.63
CA LEU A 177 -0.80 -12.55 6.06
C LEU A 177 0.32 -13.37 6.71
N GLU A 178 0.47 -14.64 6.36
CA GLU A 178 1.53 -15.49 6.92
C GLU A 178 2.84 -15.45 6.10
N GLY A 179 2.82 -14.83 4.93
CA GLY A 179 4.01 -14.63 4.10
C GLY A 179 4.66 -15.91 3.55
N LEU A 180 3.95 -17.04 3.54
CA LEU A 180 4.56 -18.34 3.21
C LEU A 180 5.03 -18.40 1.74
N PRO A 181 6.12 -19.15 1.45
CA PRO A 181 6.54 -19.43 0.08
C PRO A 181 5.45 -20.18 -0.70
N VAL A 182 5.28 -19.86 -1.98
CA VAL A 182 4.27 -20.49 -2.85
C VAL A 182 4.43 -22.02 -2.89
N SER A 183 5.66 -22.53 -2.86
CA SER A 183 5.93 -23.98 -2.79
C SER A 183 5.39 -24.63 -1.52
N THR A 184 5.50 -23.96 -0.37
CA THR A 184 4.94 -24.42 0.90
C THR A 184 3.42 -24.40 0.86
N ILE A 185 2.81 -23.33 0.32
CA ILE A 185 1.35 -23.19 0.21
C ILE A 185 0.78 -24.33 -0.63
N VAL A 186 1.38 -24.64 -1.78
CA VAL A 186 0.96 -25.75 -2.64
C VAL A 186 0.91 -27.07 -1.86
N ARG A 187 1.91 -27.34 -1.03
CA ARG A 187 1.98 -28.56 -0.23
C ARG A 187 0.93 -28.58 0.89
N VAL A 188 0.77 -27.49 1.62
CA VAL A 188 -0.16 -27.41 2.77
C VAL A 188 -1.62 -27.44 2.32
N GLU A 189 -1.93 -26.74 1.24
CA GLU A 189 -3.29 -26.65 0.69
C GLU A 189 -3.62 -27.79 -0.28
N GLY A 190 -2.71 -28.76 -0.49
CA GLY A 190 -2.92 -29.89 -1.38
C GLY A 190 -3.18 -29.51 -2.84
N LEU A 191 -2.57 -28.42 -3.32
CA LEU A 191 -2.83 -27.90 -4.66
C LEU A 191 -2.03 -28.66 -5.72
N ALA A 192 -2.60 -28.78 -6.92
CA ALA A 192 -1.95 -29.47 -8.04
C ALA A 192 -0.68 -28.77 -8.56
N SER A 193 -0.55 -27.45 -8.39
CA SER A 193 0.62 -26.69 -8.87
C SER A 193 0.73 -25.29 -8.26
N ARG A 194 1.91 -24.66 -8.44
CA ARG A 194 2.14 -23.25 -8.10
C ARG A 194 1.22 -22.29 -8.87
N ALA A 195 0.79 -22.66 -10.07
CA ALA A 195 -0.14 -21.86 -10.86
C ALA A 195 -1.53 -21.77 -10.21
N ALA A 196 -1.94 -22.77 -9.42
CA ALA A 196 -3.19 -22.73 -8.69
C ALA A 196 -3.19 -21.60 -7.64
N VAL A 197 -2.08 -21.41 -6.92
CA VAL A 197 -1.91 -20.30 -5.96
C VAL A 197 -2.05 -18.96 -6.67
N HIS A 198 -1.34 -18.75 -7.79
CA HIS A 198 -1.42 -17.50 -8.55
C HIS A 198 -2.79 -17.26 -9.17
N ARG A 199 -3.53 -18.32 -9.54
CA ARG A 199 -4.91 -18.19 -10.00
C ARG A 199 -5.82 -17.65 -8.90
N VAL A 200 -5.72 -18.18 -7.68
CA VAL A 200 -6.51 -17.71 -6.53
C VAL A 200 -6.14 -16.27 -6.18
N VAL A 201 -4.84 -15.98 -6.05
CA VAL A 201 -4.34 -14.66 -5.67
C VAL A 201 -4.63 -13.60 -6.74
N ASP A 202 -4.15 -13.81 -7.97
CA ASP A 202 -4.18 -12.75 -8.99
C ASP A 202 -5.55 -12.67 -9.67
N ARG A 203 -6.13 -13.80 -10.08
CA ARG A 203 -7.36 -13.79 -10.92
C ARG A 203 -8.64 -13.75 -10.10
N GLN A 204 -8.69 -14.48 -8.99
CA GLN A 204 -9.93 -14.64 -8.20
C GLN A 204 -10.01 -13.68 -7.01
N CYS A 205 -8.98 -12.88 -6.75
CA CYS A 205 -8.95 -11.95 -5.61
C CYS A 205 -8.48 -10.57 -6.07
N LEU A 206 -7.19 -10.41 -6.42
CA LEU A 206 -6.65 -9.08 -6.74
C LEU A 206 -7.31 -8.43 -7.95
N ARG A 207 -7.47 -9.16 -9.07
CA ARG A 207 -8.05 -8.59 -10.30
C ARG A 207 -9.46 -8.00 -10.08
N PRO A 208 -10.46 -8.73 -9.54
CA PRO A 208 -11.79 -8.17 -9.33
C PRO A 208 -11.77 -7.02 -8.32
N LEU A 209 -11.04 -7.15 -7.20
CA LEU A 209 -10.96 -6.08 -6.20
C LEU A 209 -10.38 -4.78 -6.78
N LEU A 210 -9.28 -4.88 -7.55
CA LEU A 210 -8.61 -3.72 -8.14
C LEU A 210 -9.34 -3.16 -9.37
N SER A 211 -10.25 -3.91 -9.99
CA SER A 211 -11.16 -3.37 -11.01
C SER A 211 -12.41 -2.72 -10.43
N GLY A 212 -12.56 -2.68 -9.10
CA GLY A 212 -13.72 -2.15 -8.41
C GLY A 212 -14.93 -3.08 -8.44
N GLU A 213 -14.76 -4.36 -8.77
CA GLU A 213 -15.83 -5.35 -8.68
C GLU A 213 -16.05 -5.78 -7.23
N ALA A 214 -17.30 -6.03 -6.85
CA ALA A 214 -17.64 -6.56 -5.54
C ALA A 214 -17.28 -8.06 -5.46
N LEU A 215 -16.47 -8.43 -4.47
CA LEU A 215 -16.04 -9.79 -4.19
C LEU A 215 -16.66 -10.26 -2.86
N HIS A 216 -17.65 -11.16 -2.92
CA HIS A 216 -18.40 -11.61 -1.73
C HIS A 216 -18.99 -10.44 -0.92
N GLY A 217 -19.59 -9.49 -1.63
CA GLY A 217 -20.15 -8.27 -1.04
C GLY A 217 -19.09 -7.26 -0.56
N LEU A 218 -17.80 -7.47 -0.80
CA LEU A 218 -16.74 -6.53 -0.45
C LEU A 218 -16.28 -5.76 -1.68
N GLN A 219 -16.26 -4.44 -1.61
CA GLN A 219 -15.78 -3.57 -2.67
C GLN A 219 -14.79 -2.55 -2.11
N LEU A 220 -13.86 -2.09 -2.95
CA LEU A 220 -12.99 -0.96 -2.64
C LEU A 220 -13.66 0.34 -3.09
N SER A 221 -13.63 1.38 -2.24
CA SER A 221 -14.13 2.69 -2.62
C SER A 221 -13.32 3.28 -3.78
N ALA A 222 -13.96 4.10 -4.60
CA ALA A 222 -13.30 4.76 -5.72
C ALA A 222 -12.15 5.67 -5.24
N ALA A 223 -12.33 6.30 -4.08
CA ALA A 223 -11.30 7.12 -3.44
C ALA A 223 -10.09 6.26 -3.03
N PHE A 224 -10.32 5.08 -2.44
CA PHE A 224 -9.23 4.19 -2.06
C PHE A 224 -8.50 3.60 -3.27
N LEU A 225 -9.21 3.23 -4.34
CA LEU A 225 -8.59 2.81 -5.60
C LEU A 225 -7.69 3.91 -6.20
N ALA A 226 -8.13 5.17 -6.16
CA ALA A 226 -7.31 6.31 -6.58
C ALA A 226 -6.06 6.47 -5.68
N LYS A 227 -6.22 6.29 -4.36
CA LYS A 227 -5.11 6.29 -3.39
C LYS A 227 -4.09 5.18 -3.67
N LEU A 228 -4.54 3.97 -4.01
CA LEU A 228 -3.66 2.87 -4.40
C LEU A 228 -2.83 3.21 -5.64
N GLU A 229 -3.44 3.78 -6.68
CA GLU A 229 -2.71 4.15 -7.90
C GLU A 229 -1.75 5.32 -7.67
N GLN A 230 -2.14 6.30 -6.85
CA GLN A 230 -1.24 7.38 -6.43
C GLN A 230 -0.03 6.84 -5.65
N LEU A 231 -0.28 5.98 -4.66
CA LEU A 231 0.78 5.35 -3.86
C LEU A 231 1.70 4.51 -4.74
N ARG A 232 1.15 3.74 -5.68
CA ARG A 232 1.92 2.98 -6.68
C ARG A 232 2.86 3.90 -7.47
N GLY A 233 2.34 5.01 -7.99
CA GLY A 233 3.12 5.99 -8.72
C GLY A 233 4.22 6.63 -7.87
N ARG A 234 3.99 6.81 -6.57
CA ARG A 234 4.94 7.38 -5.61
C ARG A 234 6.02 6.40 -5.14
N LEU A 235 5.69 5.12 -4.98
CA LEU A 235 6.65 4.09 -4.58
C LEU A 235 7.59 3.66 -5.71
N MET A 236 7.23 3.89 -6.98
CA MET A 236 8.07 3.49 -8.11
C MET A 236 9.49 4.12 -8.02
N PHE A 237 10.52 3.29 -8.10
CA PHE A 237 11.95 3.59 -7.91
C PHE A 237 12.39 4.03 -6.51
N CYS A 238 11.49 3.98 -5.52
CA CYS A 238 11.91 4.13 -4.13
C CYS A 238 12.72 2.91 -3.66
N PRO A 239 13.64 3.09 -2.70
CA PRO A 239 14.28 1.97 -2.01
C PRO A 239 13.24 1.16 -1.22
N SER A 240 13.51 -0.13 -1.03
CA SER A 240 12.67 -1.02 -0.22
C SER A 240 12.52 -0.59 1.24
N THR A 241 13.41 0.28 1.73
CA THR A 241 13.41 0.80 3.11
C THR A 241 12.11 1.53 3.48
N VAL A 242 11.40 2.10 2.49
CA VAL A 242 10.07 2.73 2.69
C VAL A 242 9.03 1.73 3.22
N LEU A 243 9.26 0.44 3.03
CA LEU A 243 8.34 -0.63 3.42
C LEU A 243 8.76 -1.33 4.71
N GLU A 244 9.82 -0.89 5.39
CA GLU A 244 10.29 -1.51 6.64
C GLU A 244 9.30 -1.33 7.80
N ARG A 245 8.43 -0.32 7.74
CA ARG A 245 7.40 -0.05 8.73
C ARG A 245 6.11 -0.86 8.53
N LEU A 246 6.03 -1.71 7.51
CA LEU A 246 4.90 -2.63 7.33
C LEU A 246 4.88 -3.66 8.47
N HIS A 247 3.70 -3.94 9.00
CA HIS A 247 3.55 -4.77 10.20
C HIS A 247 2.75 -6.05 9.96
N THR A 248 1.86 -6.07 8.97
CA THR A 248 0.87 -7.14 8.79
C THR A 248 1.20 -8.04 7.59
N MET A 249 1.85 -7.49 6.56
CA MET A 249 2.18 -8.16 5.33
C MET A 249 3.68 -8.00 5.03
N LEU A 250 4.25 -9.03 4.39
CA LEU A 250 5.59 -8.89 3.82
C LEU A 250 5.61 -7.85 2.68
N PRO A 251 6.69 -7.07 2.52
CA PRO A 251 6.81 -6.06 1.46
C PRO A 251 6.46 -6.56 0.06
N GLU A 252 6.90 -7.77 -0.33
CA GLU A 252 6.62 -8.32 -1.66
C GLU A 252 5.15 -8.70 -1.86
N ARG A 253 4.44 -8.96 -0.77
CA ARG A 253 3.01 -9.28 -0.77
C ARG A 253 2.18 -8.00 -0.85
N PHE A 254 2.55 -7.00 -0.06
CA PHE A 254 1.98 -5.66 -0.15
C PHE A 254 2.14 -5.07 -1.56
N LEU A 255 3.37 -5.07 -2.10
CA LEU A 255 3.65 -4.55 -3.45
C LEU A 255 2.85 -5.26 -4.55
N ARG A 256 2.41 -6.50 -4.32
CA ARG A 256 1.61 -7.23 -5.30
C ARG A 256 0.22 -6.63 -5.49
N PHE A 257 -0.38 -6.04 -4.46
CA PHE A 257 -1.62 -5.26 -4.58
C PHE A 257 -1.44 -4.05 -5.50
N LEU A 258 -0.26 -3.43 -5.46
CA LEU A 258 0.06 -2.25 -6.27
C LEU A 258 0.60 -2.60 -7.67
N HIS A 259 0.59 -3.87 -8.06
CA HIS A 259 1.25 -4.35 -9.29
C HIS A 259 2.75 -3.98 -9.39
N LEU A 260 3.41 -3.86 -8.24
CA LEU A 260 4.83 -3.58 -8.07
C LEU A 260 5.58 -4.84 -7.61
N THR A 261 6.91 -4.77 -7.62
CA THR A 261 7.81 -5.81 -7.12
C THR A 261 9.16 -5.20 -6.75
N LEU A 262 9.97 -5.94 -5.99
CA LEU A 262 11.35 -5.55 -5.70
C LEU A 262 12.27 -5.98 -6.85
N LEU A 263 13.01 -5.02 -7.39
CA LEU A 263 14.16 -5.26 -8.22
C LEU A 263 15.35 -5.55 -7.31
N CYS A 264 15.54 -6.83 -7.00
CA CYS A 264 16.68 -7.26 -6.19
C CYS A 264 17.99 -7.12 -6.96
N ARG A 265 19.02 -6.67 -6.26
CA ARG A 265 20.39 -6.61 -6.78
C ARG A 265 20.93 -8.01 -7.05
N THR A 266 21.48 -8.23 -8.24
CA THR A 266 22.22 -9.46 -8.55
C THR A 266 23.71 -9.32 -8.21
N THR A 267 24.40 -10.44 -8.02
CA THR A 267 25.86 -10.45 -7.74
C THR A 267 26.70 -9.80 -8.85
N ALA A 268 26.18 -9.74 -10.08
CA ALA A 268 26.83 -9.10 -11.21
C ALA A 268 26.61 -7.57 -11.29
N GLU A 269 25.71 -7.01 -10.47
CA GLU A 269 25.34 -5.60 -10.50
C GLU A 269 26.08 -4.86 -9.38
N THR A 270 26.97 -3.95 -9.74
CA THR A 270 27.70 -3.06 -8.80
C THR A 270 27.19 -1.62 -8.84
N GLN A 271 26.22 -1.33 -9.71
CA GLN A 271 25.88 0.04 -10.12
C GLN A 271 24.74 0.69 -9.31
N TRP A 272 24.09 -0.04 -8.40
CA TRP A 272 23.11 0.48 -7.44
C TRP A 272 23.15 -0.31 -6.13
N GLY A 273 22.74 0.32 -5.03
CA GLY A 273 23.11 -0.11 -3.67
C GLY A 273 22.11 -0.95 -2.91
N GLY A 274 20.86 -0.96 -3.36
CA GLY A 274 19.77 -1.63 -2.65
C GLY A 274 18.64 -2.02 -3.57
N ASP A 275 17.67 -2.72 -3.00
CA ASP A 275 16.50 -3.18 -3.72
C ASP A 275 15.57 -1.99 -4.01
N LEU A 276 15.16 -1.87 -5.27
CA LEU A 276 14.30 -0.78 -5.74
C LEU A 276 12.91 -1.31 -6.07
N ILE A 277 11.88 -0.54 -5.77
CA ILE A 277 10.51 -0.90 -6.12
C ILE A 277 10.27 -0.58 -7.59
N VAL A 278 9.80 -1.55 -8.38
CA VAL A 278 9.55 -1.38 -9.83
C VAL A 278 8.24 -2.03 -10.27
N PRO A 279 7.68 -1.65 -11.44
CA PRO A 279 6.50 -2.31 -11.96
C PRO A 279 6.76 -3.79 -12.27
N ARG A 280 5.86 -4.66 -11.81
CA ARG A 280 6.00 -6.12 -11.90
C ARG A 280 6.21 -6.63 -13.33
N HIS A 281 5.55 -6.01 -14.30
CA HIS A 281 5.60 -6.42 -15.71
C HIS A 281 6.83 -5.86 -16.46
N ALA A 282 7.66 -5.05 -15.80
CA ALA A 282 8.70 -4.27 -16.47
C ALA A 282 10.06 -4.31 -15.75
N VAL A 283 10.32 -5.36 -14.97
CA VAL A 283 11.58 -5.54 -14.22
C VAL A 283 12.80 -5.42 -15.13
N LEU A 284 12.80 -6.11 -16.28
CA LEU A 284 13.91 -6.06 -17.25
C LEU A 284 14.10 -4.69 -17.89
N ARG A 285 13.00 -3.95 -18.08
CA ARG A 285 13.02 -2.59 -18.62
C ARG A 285 13.59 -1.61 -17.59
N ALA A 286 13.10 -1.67 -16.36
CA ALA A 286 13.62 -0.88 -15.24
C ALA A 286 15.13 -1.15 -15.01
N ARG A 287 15.54 -2.42 -15.04
CA ARG A 287 16.96 -2.82 -14.93
C ARG A 287 17.83 -2.23 -16.03
N ARG A 288 17.37 -2.28 -17.29
CA ARG A 288 18.10 -1.70 -18.43
C ARG A 288 18.23 -0.19 -18.31
N LEU A 289 17.13 0.50 -17.98
CA LEU A 289 17.12 1.94 -17.75
C LEU A 289 18.09 2.32 -16.63
N LEU A 290 17.98 1.67 -15.47
CA LEU A 290 18.83 1.91 -14.31
C LEU A 290 20.31 1.70 -14.66
N ARG A 291 20.67 0.58 -15.28
CA ARG A 291 22.04 0.29 -15.70
C ARG A 291 22.58 1.36 -16.63
N HIS A 292 21.79 1.74 -17.64
CA HIS A 292 22.19 2.75 -18.60
C HIS A 292 22.40 4.11 -17.92
N THR A 293 21.41 4.60 -17.18
CA THR A 293 21.46 5.89 -16.47
C THR A 293 22.62 5.93 -15.46
N MET A 294 22.77 4.90 -14.63
CA MET A 294 23.87 4.85 -13.66
C MET A 294 25.23 4.80 -14.35
N GLN A 295 25.39 4.01 -15.41
CA GLN A 295 26.62 3.99 -16.19
C GLN A 295 26.93 5.34 -16.85
N GLN A 296 25.93 6.07 -17.32
CA GLN A 296 26.14 7.42 -17.84
C GLN A 296 26.64 8.36 -16.75
N LEU A 297 25.95 8.40 -15.61
CA LEU A 297 26.32 9.29 -14.51
C LEU A 297 27.68 8.94 -13.89
N GLN A 298 28.11 7.67 -13.93
CA GLN A 298 29.45 7.24 -13.48
C GLN A 298 30.58 7.98 -14.21
N TRP A 299 30.34 8.35 -15.47
CA TRP A 299 31.33 9.02 -16.31
C TRP A 299 31.25 10.55 -16.26
N GLN A 300 30.38 11.11 -15.43
CA GLN A 300 30.09 12.54 -15.38
C GLN A 300 30.57 13.13 -14.04
N PRO A 301 31.67 13.90 -14.04
CA PRO A 301 32.20 14.54 -12.83
C PRO A 301 31.43 15.80 -12.45
N ASP A 302 30.41 16.21 -13.20
CA ASP A 302 29.56 17.37 -12.91
C ASP A 302 28.06 17.01 -13.04
N PHE A 303 27.16 17.96 -12.73
CA PHE A 303 25.72 17.82 -12.93
C PHE A 303 25.35 17.79 -14.41
N VAL A 304 24.48 16.84 -14.76
CA VAL A 304 23.97 16.66 -16.13
C VAL A 304 22.48 16.95 -16.17
N LYS A 305 22.07 17.76 -17.15
CA LYS A 305 20.65 18.07 -17.36
C LYS A 305 19.84 16.81 -17.67
N GLY A 306 18.65 16.71 -17.09
CA GLY A 306 17.74 15.58 -17.34
C GLY A 306 17.35 15.43 -18.82
N THR A 307 17.29 16.52 -19.58
CA THR A 307 17.03 16.51 -21.03
C THR A 307 18.15 15.81 -21.81
N HIS A 308 19.40 16.00 -21.40
CA HIS A 308 20.54 15.34 -22.02
C HIS A 308 20.54 13.83 -21.76
N LEU A 309 20.24 13.43 -20.51
CA LEU A 309 20.07 12.01 -20.16
C LEU A 309 18.88 11.38 -20.92
N ALA A 310 17.77 12.11 -21.05
CA ALA A 310 16.59 11.64 -21.76
C ALA A 310 16.83 11.46 -23.27
N ALA A 311 17.63 12.32 -23.89
CA ALA A 311 17.94 12.26 -25.33
C ALA A 311 18.65 10.97 -25.74
N GLN A 312 19.28 10.26 -24.81
CA GLN A 312 20.01 9.02 -25.05
C GLN A 312 19.18 7.77 -24.76
N LEU A 313 17.92 7.95 -24.35
CA LEU A 313 16.98 6.87 -24.06
C LEU A 313 15.96 6.72 -25.19
N HIS A 314 15.40 5.50 -25.30
CA HIS A 314 14.20 5.30 -26.10
C HIS A 314 13.03 6.11 -25.52
N SER A 315 12.16 6.65 -26.40
CA SER A 315 11.04 7.52 -26.01
C SER A 315 10.12 6.90 -24.95
N SER A 316 9.95 5.57 -24.98
CA SER A 316 9.21 4.85 -23.96
C SER A 316 9.81 5.06 -22.56
N ASP A 317 11.13 4.97 -22.44
CA ASP A 317 11.90 4.94 -21.18
C ASP A 317 12.13 6.33 -20.59
N ALA A 318 12.05 7.36 -21.42
CA ALA A 318 12.20 8.75 -21.00
C ALA A 318 11.20 9.15 -19.90
N SER A 319 9.97 8.61 -19.95
CA SER A 319 8.94 8.89 -18.94
C SER A 319 9.28 8.35 -17.55
N TRP A 320 10.16 7.36 -17.45
CA TRP A 320 10.58 6.73 -16.19
C TRP A 320 11.87 7.31 -15.63
N LEU A 321 12.61 8.05 -16.45
CA LEU A 321 13.88 8.66 -16.06
C LEU A 321 13.70 9.65 -14.92
N GLN A 322 12.69 10.53 -14.99
CA GLN A 322 12.48 11.55 -13.97
C GLN A 322 12.16 10.93 -12.60
N PRO A 323 11.15 10.03 -12.46
CA PRO A 323 10.92 9.32 -11.21
C PRO A 323 12.15 8.56 -10.69
N LEU A 324 12.90 7.92 -11.58
CA LEU A 324 14.13 7.22 -11.21
C LEU A 324 15.17 8.18 -10.61
N LEU A 325 15.51 9.26 -11.31
CA LEU A 325 16.53 10.21 -10.86
C LEU A 325 16.13 10.93 -9.57
N HIS A 326 14.84 11.19 -9.39
CA HIS A 326 14.31 11.86 -8.21
C HIS A 326 14.39 11.00 -6.93
N ARG A 327 14.23 9.68 -7.07
CA ARG A 327 14.03 8.78 -5.92
C ARG A 327 15.21 7.86 -5.67
N HIS A 328 16.13 7.74 -6.62
CA HIS A 328 17.27 6.87 -6.47
C HIS A 328 18.23 7.40 -5.39
N PRO A 329 18.58 6.59 -4.37
CA PRO A 329 19.31 7.06 -3.19
C PRO A 329 20.73 7.54 -3.48
N TRP A 330 21.28 7.16 -4.64
CA TRP A 330 22.63 7.54 -5.06
C TRP A 330 22.69 8.74 -6.00
N VAL A 331 21.55 9.30 -6.40
CA VAL A 331 21.53 10.45 -7.31
C VAL A 331 21.40 11.72 -6.48
N GLU A 332 22.33 12.66 -6.71
CA GLU A 332 22.23 14.03 -6.22
C GLU A 332 21.50 14.89 -7.25
N ARG A 333 20.69 15.83 -6.75
CA ARG A 333 19.92 16.77 -7.56
C ARG A 333 20.17 18.19 -7.07
N ASN A 334 20.43 19.09 -8.02
CA ASN A 334 20.44 20.53 -7.78
C ASN A 334 19.75 21.25 -8.95
N ALA A 335 19.85 22.58 -9.01
CA ALA A 335 19.29 23.38 -10.10
C ALA A 335 19.94 23.11 -11.47
N GLU A 336 21.19 22.62 -11.50
CA GLU A 336 21.98 22.38 -12.70
C GLU A 336 21.68 21.01 -13.33
N GLY A 337 21.25 20.04 -12.52
CA GLY A 337 20.76 18.75 -12.99
C GLY A 337 20.99 17.62 -12.00
N TYR A 338 21.52 16.50 -12.52
CA TYR A 338 21.69 15.25 -11.80
C TYR A 338 23.11 14.74 -11.89
N ARG A 339 23.62 14.19 -10.80
CA ARG A 339 24.91 13.48 -10.77
C ARG A 339 24.86 12.34 -9.78
N LEU A 340 25.83 11.43 -9.85
CA LEU A 340 25.99 10.44 -8.79
C LEU A 340 26.64 11.07 -7.56
N ARG A 341 26.16 10.62 -6.39
CA ARG A 341 26.82 10.82 -5.11
C ARG A 341 28.27 10.41 -5.21
N SER A 342 29.12 11.23 -4.61
CA SER A 342 30.56 11.09 -4.79
C SER A 342 31.03 9.68 -4.42
N GLU A 343 30.58 9.16 -3.28
CA GLU A 343 30.92 7.85 -2.71
C GLU A 343 30.61 6.68 -3.65
N GLN A 344 29.70 6.90 -4.60
CA GLN A 344 29.21 5.86 -5.51
C GLN A 344 30.01 5.80 -6.82
N LEU A 345 30.91 6.75 -7.06
CA LEU A 345 31.80 6.72 -8.23
C LEU A 345 32.76 5.53 -8.14
N GLN A 346 32.95 4.80 -9.24
CA GLN A 346 33.77 3.58 -9.27
C GLN A 346 35.14 3.79 -9.93
N TYR A 347 35.27 4.78 -10.81
CA TYR A 347 36.48 4.98 -11.61
C TYR A 347 37.37 6.06 -11.01
N ASP A 348 38.64 5.73 -10.70
CA ASP A 348 39.64 6.66 -10.17
C ASP A 348 39.75 7.95 -11.02
N VAL A 349 39.66 7.81 -12.35
CA VAL A 349 39.70 8.95 -13.30
C VAL A 349 38.52 9.91 -13.07
N CYS A 350 37.31 9.37 -12.84
CA CYS A 350 36.11 10.17 -12.56
C CYS A 350 36.11 10.74 -11.14
N ARG A 351 36.57 9.96 -10.15
CA ARG A 351 36.75 10.43 -8.76
C ARG A 351 37.73 11.61 -8.68
N THR A 352 38.84 11.52 -9.42
CA THR A 352 39.82 12.61 -9.53
C THR A 352 39.23 13.84 -10.19
N ALA A 353 38.53 13.67 -11.32
CA ALA A 353 37.85 14.76 -11.99
C ALA A 353 36.75 15.40 -11.12
N ARG A 354 36.01 14.60 -10.34
CA ARG A 354 35.00 15.07 -9.37
C ARG A 354 35.61 15.98 -8.30
N ILE A 355 36.77 15.62 -7.75
CA ILE A 355 37.48 16.46 -6.77
C ILE A 355 37.83 17.82 -7.37
N LEU A 356 38.40 17.82 -8.58
CA LEU A 356 38.77 19.05 -9.28
C LEU A 356 37.54 19.89 -9.66
N CYS A 357 36.46 19.23 -10.10
CA CYS A 357 35.19 19.87 -10.45
C CYS A 357 34.52 20.52 -9.23
N ASP A 358 34.52 19.84 -8.08
CA ASP A 358 33.97 20.42 -6.85
C ASP A 358 34.85 21.56 -6.28
N ALA A 359 36.14 21.58 -6.63
CA ALA A 359 37.09 22.65 -6.31
C ALA A 359 37.20 23.71 -7.42
N ALA A 360 36.20 23.80 -8.30
CA ALA A 360 36.22 24.64 -9.50
C ALA A 360 36.78 26.06 -9.25
N GLY A 361 37.71 26.49 -10.12
CA GLY A 361 38.39 27.78 -10.01
C GLY A 361 39.60 27.79 -9.07
N VAL A 362 39.81 26.77 -8.24
CA VAL A 362 40.99 26.67 -7.35
C VAL A 362 41.98 25.65 -7.90
N PRO A 363 43.21 26.06 -8.27
CA PRO A 363 44.27 25.14 -8.66
C PRO A 363 44.67 24.24 -7.48
N CYS A 364 44.70 22.92 -7.69
CA CYS A 364 45.08 21.94 -6.67
C CYS A 364 46.37 21.22 -7.02
N SER A 365 47.28 21.12 -6.08
CA SER A 365 48.46 20.26 -6.18
C SER A 365 48.09 18.76 -6.14
N LEU A 366 48.99 17.91 -6.63
CA LEU A 366 48.82 16.45 -6.56
C LEU A 366 48.61 15.94 -5.12
N GLN A 367 49.22 16.57 -4.12
CA GLN A 367 49.06 16.17 -2.72
C GLN A 367 47.67 16.52 -2.19
N GLU A 368 47.13 17.68 -2.53
CA GLU A 368 45.78 18.09 -2.15
C GLU A 368 44.73 17.19 -2.80
N VAL A 369 44.90 16.85 -4.08
CA VAL A 369 44.01 15.90 -4.78
C VAL A 369 44.06 14.52 -4.11
N ARG A 370 45.25 14.04 -3.73
CA ARG A 370 45.39 12.76 -2.99
C ARG A 370 44.70 12.81 -1.63
N PHE A 371 44.90 13.88 -0.88
CA PHE A 371 44.29 14.07 0.43
C PHE A 371 42.77 14.10 0.33
N ALA A 372 42.21 14.91 -0.58
CA ALA A 372 40.77 14.97 -0.83
C ALA A 372 40.20 13.61 -1.27
N TYR A 373 40.94 12.85 -2.08
CA TYR A 373 40.56 11.50 -2.48
C TYR A 373 40.49 10.57 -1.27
N GLU A 374 41.52 10.52 -0.44
CA GLU A 374 41.57 9.68 0.75
C GLU A 374 40.46 10.05 1.75
N CYS A 375 40.20 11.35 1.95
CA CYS A 375 39.13 11.82 2.83
C CYS A 375 37.73 11.44 2.32
N ARG A 376 37.48 11.53 1.02
CA ARG A 376 36.14 11.34 0.44
C ARG A 376 35.81 9.89 0.14
N TYR A 377 36.80 9.10 -0.28
CA TYR A 377 36.60 7.71 -0.71
C TYR A 377 37.09 6.68 0.29
N LEU A 378 37.73 7.11 1.39
CA LEU A 378 38.30 6.24 2.43
C LEU A 378 39.29 5.21 1.87
N GLU A 379 39.89 5.52 0.72
CA GLU A 379 40.78 4.66 -0.04
C GLU A 379 41.93 5.49 -0.62
N ARG A 380 43.10 4.88 -0.80
CA ARG A 380 44.24 5.53 -1.45
C ARG A 380 44.23 5.23 -2.96
N PRO A 381 44.30 6.24 -3.85
CA PRO A 381 44.26 6.00 -5.28
C PRO A 381 45.52 5.24 -5.71
N LYS A 382 45.36 4.16 -6.49
CA LYS A 382 46.49 3.30 -6.89
C LYS A 382 47.46 4.04 -7.80
N ARG A 383 46.95 4.87 -8.71
CA ARG A 383 47.71 5.77 -9.58
C ARG A 383 46.87 7.00 -9.89
N LEU A 384 47.47 8.18 -9.74
CA LEU A 384 46.91 9.44 -10.24
C LEU A 384 47.81 9.90 -11.39
N SER A 385 47.21 10.03 -12.58
CA SER A 385 47.90 10.48 -13.78
C SER A 385 47.11 11.64 -14.38
N LEU A 386 47.73 12.81 -14.40
CA LEU A 386 47.16 14.00 -15.03
C LEU A 386 46.79 13.71 -16.49
N SER A 387 47.73 13.18 -17.27
CA SER A 387 47.53 12.88 -18.68
C SER A 387 46.37 11.90 -18.92
N GLY A 388 46.21 10.90 -18.04
CA GLY A 388 45.09 9.95 -18.11
C GLY A 388 43.74 10.58 -17.80
N VAL A 389 43.69 11.53 -16.86
CA VAL A 389 42.47 12.25 -16.52
C VAL A 389 42.12 13.31 -17.57
N GLN A 390 43.11 14.08 -18.05
CA GLN A 390 42.95 15.09 -19.10
C GLN A 390 42.53 14.50 -20.45
N ALA A 391 43.05 13.32 -20.82
CA ALA A 391 42.64 12.64 -22.04
C ALA A 391 41.13 12.36 -22.07
N ARG A 392 40.50 12.23 -20.89
CA ARG A 392 39.06 11.99 -20.76
C ARG A 392 38.26 13.25 -20.46
N PHE A 393 38.86 14.19 -19.73
CA PHE A 393 38.23 15.44 -19.31
C PHE A 393 39.12 16.62 -19.72
N PRO A 394 38.98 17.12 -20.97
CA PRO A 394 39.78 18.23 -21.50
C PRO A 394 39.59 19.55 -20.74
N GLN A 395 38.55 19.65 -19.90
CA GLN A 395 38.31 20.80 -19.00
C GLN A 395 39.40 20.94 -17.93
N ILE A 396 40.17 19.88 -17.67
CA ILE A 396 41.25 19.92 -16.68
C ILE A 396 42.50 20.51 -17.32
N SER A 397 42.92 21.67 -16.82
CA SER A 397 44.16 22.32 -17.23
C SER A 397 45.22 22.24 -16.12
N THR A 398 46.44 22.61 -16.49
CA THR A 398 47.53 22.84 -15.55
C THR A 398 47.92 24.30 -15.49
N GLU A 399 48.14 24.79 -14.28
CA GLU A 399 48.95 25.99 -14.02
C GLU A 399 50.36 25.51 -13.60
N ASP A 400 51.39 26.03 -14.26
CA ASP A 400 52.81 25.77 -13.98
C ASP A 400 53.23 24.28 -13.93
N ASP A 401 52.58 23.42 -14.72
CA ASP A 401 52.80 21.95 -14.80
C ASP A 401 52.64 21.16 -13.48
N ARG A 402 52.28 21.83 -12.38
CA ARG A 402 52.23 21.26 -11.03
C ARG A 402 50.87 21.37 -10.34
N LEU A 403 50.05 22.33 -10.77
CA LEU A 403 48.71 22.57 -10.21
C LEU A 403 47.66 22.17 -11.24
N TRP A 404 46.67 21.40 -10.80
CA TRP A 404 45.59 20.87 -11.63
C TRP A 404 44.33 21.66 -11.35
N GLN A 405 43.62 22.11 -12.38
CA GLN A 405 42.45 22.96 -12.22
C GLN A 405 41.34 22.51 -13.15
N TRP A 406 40.10 22.53 -12.65
CA TRP A 406 38.90 22.39 -13.49
C TRP A 406 38.51 23.76 -14.05
N LYS A 407 38.54 23.91 -15.37
CA LYS A 407 38.06 25.13 -16.04
C LYS A 407 36.54 25.10 -16.14
N ASN A 408 35.91 26.16 -15.63
CA ASN A 408 34.50 26.37 -15.87
C ASN A 408 34.29 26.61 -17.37
N THR A 409 33.37 25.86 -17.97
CA THR A 409 32.99 26.04 -19.38
C THR A 409 32.30 27.37 -19.67
N SER A 410 32.12 28.23 -18.66
CA SER A 410 31.72 29.64 -18.82
C SER A 410 32.86 30.55 -19.29
N ASP A 411 34.12 30.09 -19.25
CA ASP A 411 35.31 30.87 -19.62
C ASP A 411 35.95 30.40 -20.94
N ALA A 412 35.15 29.87 -21.86
CA ALA A 412 35.57 29.74 -23.25
C ALA A 412 35.20 31.04 -24.01
N PRO A 413 36.14 31.70 -24.71
CA PRO A 413 35.82 32.85 -25.56
C PRO A 413 34.88 32.49 -26.72
#